data_AF-A0A1M5WT32-F1
#
_entry.id   AF-A0A1M5WT32-F1
#
_cell.length_a   1.000
_cell.length_b   1.000
_cell.length_c   1.000
_cell.angle_alpha   90.00
_cell.angle_beta   90.00
_cell.angle_gamma   90.00
#
_symmetry.space_group_name_H-M   'P 1'
#
loop_
_entity.id
_entity.type
_entity.pdbx_description
1 polymer ?
#
loop_
_entity_poly.entity_id
_entity_poly.type
_entity_poly.pdbx_seq_one_letter_code
_entity_poly.pdbx_strand_id
1 'polypeptide(L)'
;MINYWKEAEIAMLRENILPPGRKLKSAYTKAFRLGICFCPVTKKSFKAQREQAAYVTGSVIRELQKTGKVRATARKYGISYTTVMEIASKAGIKVNPDSLQKRAETIVFEGRNYAWHDSGYYWRCTTGKRESLARVLYERAHGPIKGRKVVVFKDGNRYNLDVSNLVCMTPSRQTKERHEKDPLYRASCIAGLALGRLRTQINETVDPELKKKNEGGRQWQRFITREWNFNLSTNVKFLKNREKCWFGTKAIQDRLKNWYAR
;
A
#
# COMPACT_ATOMS: atom_id res chain seq x y z
N MET A 1 -12.91 41.41 -21.92
CA MET A 1 -11.64 42.15 -21.78
C MET A 1 -10.47 41.21 -22.02
N ILE A 2 -9.75 41.38 -23.13
CA ILE A 2 -8.54 40.61 -23.43
C ILE A 2 -7.46 41.07 -22.46
N ASN A 3 -7.01 40.17 -21.58
CA ASN A 3 -6.03 40.47 -20.55
C ASN A 3 -4.65 40.55 -21.23
N TYR A 4 -4.32 41.70 -21.81
CA TYR A 4 -3.07 41.92 -22.53
C TYR A 4 -1.91 41.96 -21.52
N TRP A 5 -0.84 41.20 -21.80
CA TRP A 5 0.40 41.19 -21.02
C TRP A 5 1.47 41.86 -21.88
N LYS A 6 2.20 42.83 -21.32
CA LYS A 6 3.30 43.49 -22.02
C LYS A 6 4.52 42.57 -22.08
N GLU A 7 5.35 42.69 -23.12
CA GLU A 7 6.58 41.89 -23.25
C GLU A 7 7.52 42.05 -22.04
N ALA A 8 7.60 43.25 -21.46
CA ALA A 8 8.36 43.50 -20.24
C ALA A 8 7.83 42.68 -19.04
N GLU A 9 6.51 42.52 -18.90
CA GLU A 9 5.92 41.68 -17.85
C GLU A 9 6.25 40.20 -18.07
N ILE A 10 6.29 39.75 -19.33
CA ILE A 10 6.66 38.38 -19.68
C ILE A 10 8.14 38.10 -19.38
N ALA A 11 9.04 39.06 -19.68
CA ALA A 11 10.45 38.98 -19.34
C ALA A 11 10.65 38.81 -17.82
N MET A 12 9.92 39.59 -17.00
CA MET A 12 9.96 39.45 -15.54
C MET A 12 9.53 38.05 -15.05
N LEU A 13 8.54 37.42 -15.70
CA LEU A 13 8.13 36.05 -15.35
C LEU A 13 9.25 35.04 -15.62
N ARG A 14 10.05 35.21 -16.69
CA ARG A 14 11.21 34.35 -16.99
C ARG A 14 12.29 34.45 -15.92
N GLU A 15 12.40 35.61 -15.27
CA GLU A 15 13.31 35.87 -14.15
C GLU A 15 12.72 35.51 -12.78
N ASN A 16 11.53 34.89 -12.73
CA ASN A 16 10.81 34.58 -11.48
C ASN A 16 10.44 35.82 -10.64
N ILE A 17 10.24 36.98 -11.29
CA ILE A 17 9.83 38.22 -10.63
C ILE A 17 8.33 38.46 -10.91
N LEU A 18 7.55 38.73 -9.86
CA LEU A 18 6.13 39.07 -10.00
C LEU A 18 5.98 40.49 -10.57
N PRO A 19 5.34 40.70 -11.74
CA PRO A 19 5.17 42.03 -12.29
C PRO A 19 4.34 42.95 -11.37
N PRO A 20 4.71 44.23 -11.21
CA PRO A 20 4.03 45.14 -10.31
C PRO A 20 2.55 45.29 -10.69
N GLY A 21 1.67 45.27 -9.67
CA GLY A 21 0.21 45.37 -9.86
C GLY A 21 -0.48 44.08 -10.31
N ARG A 22 0.25 43.01 -10.67
CA ARG A 22 -0.35 41.71 -11.01
C ARG A 22 -0.50 40.83 -9.77
N LYS A 23 -1.66 40.17 -9.64
CA LYS A 23 -1.89 39.14 -8.61
C LYS A 23 -1.09 37.87 -8.93
N LEU A 24 -0.57 37.21 -7.90
CA LEU A 24 0.23 35.97 -8.02
C LEU A 24 -0.47 34.88 -8.86
N LYS A 25 -1.77 34.65 -8.62
CA LYS A 25 -2.58 33.67 -9.38
C LYS A 25 -2.62 33.98 -10.89
N SER A 26 -2.69 35.27 -11.25
CA SER A 26 -2.71 35.72 -12.64
C SER A 26 -1.37 35.45 -13.33
N ALA A 27 -0.26 35.73 -12.63
CA ALA A 27 1.10 35.46 -13.10
C ALA A 27 1.36 33.97 -13.32
N TYR A 28 0.96 33.10 -12.38
CA TYR A 28 1.04 31.65 -12.56
C TYR A 28 0.27 31.17 -13.78
N THR A 29 -0.97 31.65 -13.94
CA THR A 29 -1.83 31.26 -15.07
C THR A 29 -1.19 31.65 -16.41
N LYS A 30 -0.61 32.85 -16.47
CA LYS A 30 0.06 33.34 -17.67
C LYS A 30 1.35 32.56 -17.95
N ALA A 31 2.20 32.36 -16.94
CA ALA A 31 3.45 31.61 -17.09
C ALA A 31 3.20 30.18 -17.58
N PHE A 32 2.20 29.50 -17.00
CA PHE A 32 1.79 28.15 -17.42
C PHE A 32 1.38 28.11 -18.90
N ARG A 33 0.56 29.08 -19.35
CA ARG A 33 0.15 29.17 -20.77
C ARG A 33 1.31 29.45 -21.72
N LEU A 34 2.38 30.08 -21.23
CA LEU A 34 3.59 30.38 -22.00
C LEU A 34 4.67 29.30 -21.88
N GLY A 35 4.46 28.24 -21.10
CA GLY A 35 5.48 27.23 -20.82
C GLY A 35 6.65 27.74 -19.98
N ILE A 36 6.47 28.84 -19.24
CA ILE A 36 7.50 29.44 -18.37
C ILE A 36 7.39 28.82 -16.97
N CYS A 37 8.51 28.29 -16.45
CA CYS A 37 8.58 27.83 -15.06
C CYS A 37 8.70 29.03 -14.12
N PHE A 38 7.55 29.51 -13.63
CA PHE A 38 7.46 30.68 -12.75
C PHE A 38 7.21 30.26 -11.30
N CYS A 39 8.22 30.43 -10.45
CA CYS A 39 8.22 30.16 -9.01
C CYS A 39 8.75 31.39 -8.27
N PRO A 40 7.93 32.45 -8.06
CA PRO A 40 8.42 33.70 -7.52
C PRO A 40 8.89 33.56 -6.08
N VAL A 41 10.18 33.81 -5.88
CA VAL A 41 10.85 33.83 -4.59
C VAL A 41 10.46 35.13 -3.89
N THR A 42 9.40 35.11 -3.09
CA THR A 42 9.09 36.28 -2.26
C THR A 42 10.17 36.45 -1.20
N LYS A 43 10.97 37.52 -1.25
CA LYS A 43 12.06 37.77 -0.27
C LYS A 43 11.55 37.75 1.19
N LYS A 44 10.29 38.15 1.42
CA LYS A 44 9.62 38.05 2.74
C LYS A 44 9.39 36.60 3.20
N SER A 45 9.18 35.66 2.28
CA SER A 45 9.00 34.24 2.64
C SER A 45 10.32 33.57 3.00
N PHE A 46 11.44 33.89 2.36
CA PHE A 46 12.70 33.20 2.61
C PHE A 46 13.29 33.48 4.00
N LYS A 47 13.24 34.73 4.47
CA LYS A 47 13.71 35.05 5.83
C LYS A 47 12.81 34.39 6.89
N ALA A 48 11.50 34.54 6.74
CA ALA A 48 10.53 33.92 7.65
C ALA A 48 10.61 32.37 7.63
N GLN A 49 10.78 31.76 6.45
CA GLN A 49 10.96 30.31 6.31
C GLN A 49 12.29 29.85 6.90
N ARG A 50 13.38 30.63 6.76
CA ARG A 50 14.67 30.32 7.39
C ARG A 50 14.59 30.41 8.91
N GLU A 51 13.95 31.44 9.45
CA GLU A 51 13.73 31.61 10.89
C GLU A 51 12.85 30.48 11.44
N GLN A 52 11.78 30.13 10.74
CA GLN A 52 10.92 29.01 11.09
C GLN A 52 11.67 27.67 10.99
N ALA A 53 12.50 27.47 9.95
CA ALA A 53 13.31 26.28 9.80
C ALA A 53 14.37 26.16 10.89
N ALA A 54 15.01 27.27 11.29
CA ALA A 54 15.96 27.30 12.39
C ALA A 54 15.27 26.94 13.72
N TYR A 55 14.09 27.51 13.99
CA TYR A 55 13.29 27.20 15.17
C TYR A 55 12.88 25.72 15.23
N VAL A 56 12.41 25.18 14.11
CA VAL A 56 12.04 23.76 13.98
C VAL A 56 13.25 22.87 14.19
N THR A 57 14.39 23.21 13.59
CA THR A 57 15.66 22.47 13.75
C THR A 57 16.10 22.42 15.21
N GLY A 58 16.09 23.55 15.92
CA GLY A 58 16.43 23.59 17.34
C GLY A 58 15.46 22.79 18.22
N SER A 59 14.18 22.76 17.86
CA SER A 59 13.17 21.95 18.56
C SER A 59 13.37 20.45 18.32
N VAL A 60 13.69 20.05 17.08
CA VAL A 60 14.03 18.67 16.72
C VAL A 60 15.27 18.19 17.47
N ILE A 61 16.33 19.01 17.54
CA ILE A 61 17.56 18.71 18.27
C ILE A 61 17.27 18.44 19.76
N ARG A 62 16.50 19.33 20.41
CA ARG A 62 16.13 19.16 21.83
C ARG A 62 15.33 17.88 22.07
N GLU A 63 14.37 17.57 21.20
CA GLU A 63 13.58 16.34 21.31
C GLU A 63 14.45 15.08 21.09
N LEU A 64 15.39 15.13 20.15
CA LEU A 64 16.32 14.04 19.90
C LEU A 64 17.27 13.82 21.08
N GLN A 65 17.80 14.88 21.68
CA GLN A 65 18.63 14.77 22.89
C GLN A 65 17.85 14.16 24.06
N LYS A 66 16.56 14.49 24.19
CA LYS A 66 15.68 13.95 25.22
C LYS A 66 15.32 12.48 25.01
N THR A 67 15.00 12.09 23.78
CA THR A 67 14.35 10.79 23.50
C THR A 67 15.26 9.78 22.81
N GLY A 68 16.25 10.23 22.03
CA GLY A 68 17.05 9.41 21.13
C GLY A 68 16.28 8.77 19.97
N LYS A 69 14.98 9.06 19.79
CA LYS A 69 14.08 8.34 18.87
C LYS A 69 13.76 9.12 17.60
N VAL A 70 14.59 8.97 16.57
CA VAL A 70 14.47 9.67 15.26
C VAL A 70 13.07 9.62 14.67
N ARG A 71 12.47 8.42 14.60
CA ARG A 71 11.21 8.19 13.89
C ARG A 71 10.01 8.80 14.61
N ALA A 72 10.02 8.78 15.94
CA ALA A 72 8.99 9.44 16.75
C ALA A 72 9.08 10.96 16.55
N THR A 73 10.29 11.52 16.57
CA THR A 73 10.53 12.94 16.32
C THR A 73 10.09 13.35 14.91
N ALA A 74 10.41 12.56 13.88
CA ALA A 74 9.98 12.80 12.50
C ALA A 74 8.45 12.93 12.38
N ARG A 75 7.70 12.00 13.00
CA ARG A 75 6.23 12.04 13.02
C ARG A 75 5.69 13.25 13.79
N LYS A 76 6.29 13.57 14.95
CA LYS A 76 5.87 14.69 15.80
C LYS A 76 5.94 16.04 15.08
N TYR A 77 7.00 16.26 14.31
CA TYR A 77 7.23 17.54 13.62
C TYR A 77 6.77 17.53 12.15
N GLY A 78 6.25 16.42 11.64
CA GLY A 78 5.80 16.30 10.24
C GLY A 78 6.95 16.37 9.23
N ILE A 79 8.15 15.93 9.61
CA ILE A 79 9.37 16.00 8.79
C ILE A 79 9.77 14.59 8.36
N SER A 80 10.42 14.46 7.20
CA SER A 80 10.98 13.19 6.75
C SER A 80 12.02 12.62 7.72
N TYR A 81 12.08 11.29 7.84
CA TYR A 81 13.06 10.59 8.68
C TYR A 81 14.52 10.95 8.30
N THR A 82 14.81 11.04 7.00
CA THR A 82 16.14 11.38 6.48
C THR A 82 16.57 12.77 6.91
N THR A 83 15.67 13.76 6.85
CA THR A 83 15.97 15.12 7.34
C THR A 83 16.29 15.14 8.84
N VAL A 84 15.56 14.36 9.66
CA VAL A 84 15.86 14.28 11.11
C VAL A 84 17.21 13.62 11.36
N MET A 85 17.58 12.59 10.60
CA MET A 85 18.91 11.97 10.65
C MET A 85 20.03 12.97 10.28
N GLU A 86 19.83 13.77 9.24
CA GLU A 86 20.78 14.82 8.85
C GLU A 86 20.95 15.88 9.93
N ILE A 87 19.84 16.33 10.53
CA ILE A 87 19.86 17.27 11.66
C ILE A 87 20.63 16.67 12.85
N ALA A 88 20.37 15.41 13.19
CA ALA A 88 21.06 14.71 14.26
C ALA A 88 22.57 14.60 14.00
N SER A 89 22.95 14.22 12.76
CA SER A 89 24.35 14.10 12.34
C SER A 89 25.08 15.44 12.40
N LYS A 90 24.46 16.52 11.91
CA LYS A 90 25.05 17.87 11.97
C LYS A 90 25.20 18.39 13.41
N ALA A 91 24.29 17.98 14.30
CA ALA A 91 24.34 18.33 15.71
C ALA A 91 25.25 17.41 16.55
N GLY A 92 25.91 16.41 15.94
CA GLY A 92 26.77 15.46 16.66
C GLY A 92 26.01 14.53 17.61
N ILE A 93 24.69 14.40 17.47
CA ILE A 93 23.88 13.53 18.31
C ILE A 93 24.05 12.09 17.82
N LYS A 94 24.66 11.24 18.65
CA LYS A 94 24.67 9.79 18.42
C LYS A 94 23.26 9.25 18.58
N VAL A 95 22.54 9.16 17.48
CA VAL A 95 21.26 8.47 17.44
C VAL A 95 21.53 6.98 17.39
N ASN A 96 20.91 6.27 18.32
CA ASN A 96 20.93 4.82 18.29
C ASN A 96 20.35 4.42 16.93
N PRO A 97 21.11 3.71 16.07
CA PRO A 97 20.53 3.22 14.83
C PRO A 97 19.29 2.44 15.22
N ASP A 98 18.15 2.87 14.68
CA ASP A 98 16.85 2.25 14.97
C ASP A 98 17.03 0.73 14.89
N SER A 99 16.39 -0.05 15.76
CA SER A 99 16.50 -1.51 15.82
C SER A 99 16.16 -2.22 14.49
N LEU A 100 15.69 -1.45 13.50
CA LEU A 100 15.56 -1.79 12.08
C LEU A 100 16.90 -1.97 11.35
N GLN A 101 18.03 -1.64 11.98
CA GLN A 101 19.35 -2.12 11.59
C GLN A 101 19.63 -3.55 12.10
N LYS A 102 18.60 -4.34 12.46
CA LYS A 102 18.61 -5.72 11.98
C LYS A 102 18.70 -5.63 10.46
N ARG A 103 19.94 -5.55 9.95
CA ARG A 103 20.26 -5.64 8.53
C ARG A 103 19.36 -6.75 8.05
N ALA A 104 18.34 -6.41 7.25
CA ALA A 104 17.45 -7.42 6.70
C ALA A 104 18.40 -8.49 6.18
N GLU A 105 18.27 -9.71 6.70
CA GLU A 105 19.19 -10.77 6.32
C GLU A 105 19.32 -10.69 4.81
N THR A 106 20.56 -10.65 4.33
CA THR A 106 20.83 -10.49 2.90
C THR A 106 21.44 -11.79 2.42
N ILE A 107 20.85 -12.35 1.37
CA ILE A 107 21.39 -13.50 0.67
C ILE A 107 21.93 -12.99 -0.66
N VAL A 108 23.17 -13.35 -0.98
CA VAL A 108 23.76 -13.08 -2.29
C VAL A 108 23.60 -14.34 -3.14
N PHE A 109 22.93 -14.21 -4.28
CA PHE A 109 22.77 -15.30 -5.24
C PHE A 109 23.05 -14.78 -6.65
N GLU A 110 24.01 -15.39 -7.35
CA GLU A 110 24.47 -14.97 -8.70
C GLU A 110 24.85 -13.48 -8.77
N GLY A 111 25.53 -12.98 -7.74
CA GLY A 111 25.93 -11.56 -7.66
C GLY A 111 24.78 -10.58 -7.42
N ARG A 112 23.55 -11.06 -7.17
CA ARG A 112 22.40 -10.24 -6.79
C ARG A 112 22.11 -10.37 -5.31
N ASN A 113 21.76 -9.24 -4.69
CA ASN A 113 21.38 -9.17 -3.30
C ASN A 113 19.87 -9.36 -3.14
N TYR A 114 19.49 -10.26 -2.25
CA TYR A 114 18.11 -10.51 -1.85
C TYR A 114 17.96 -10.15 -0.38
N ALA A 115 17.02 -9.27 -0.06
CA ALA A 115 16.68 -8.92 1.31
C ALA A 115 15.35 -9.55 1.69
N TRP A 116 15.22 -9.95 2.96
CA TRP A 116 13.95 -10.37 3.51
C TRP A 116 12.93 -9.21 3.53
N HIS A 117 11.73 -9.45 3.03
CA HIS A 117 10.67 -8.45 2.94
C HIS A 117 9.56 -8.76 3.94
N ASP A 118 9.56 -8.09 5.09
CA ASP A 118 8.68 -8.38 6.24
C ASP A 118 7.19 -8.43 5.88
N SER A 119 6.67 -7.44 5.15
CA SER A 119 5.23 -7.40 4.83
C SER A 119 4.80 -8.51 3.89
N GLY A 120 5.76 -9.08 3.16
CA GLY A 120 5.53 -10.13 2.19
C GLY A 120 5.89 -11.51 2.73
N TYR A 121 6.75 -11.58 3.75
CA TYR A 121 7.47 -12.77 4.19
C TYR A 121 8.13 -13.50 3.02
N TYR A 122 8.99 -12.84 2.25
CA TYR A 122 9.76 -13.50 1.18
C TYR A 122 11.06 -12.76 0.89
N TRP A 123 12.03 -13.47 0.32
CA TRP A 123 13.30 -12.94 -0.17
C TRP A 123 13.11 -12.21 -1.49
N ARG A 124 13.40 -10.90 -1.53
CA ARG A 124 13.21 -10.05 -2.71
C ARG A 124 14.52 -9.43 -3.16
N CYS A 125 14.78 -9.48 -4.47
CA CYS A 125 15.94 -8.84 -5.06
C CYS A 125 15.93 -7.33 -4.83
N THR A 126 17.04 -6.80 -4.31
CA THR A 126 17.28 -5.36 -4.08
C THR A 126 18.16 -4.75 -5.17
N THR A 127 18.96 -5.57 -5.85
CA THR A 127 19.87 -5.16 -6.94
C THR A 127 19.39 -5.68 -8.29
N GLY A 128 18.74 -4.81 -9.08
CA GLY A 128 18.24 -5.15 -10.42
C GLY A 128 16.75 -5.44 -10.47
N LYS A 129 16.34 -6.47 -11.24
CA LYS A 129 14.92 -6.82 -11.39
C LYS A 129 14.35 -7.31 -10.07
N ARG A 130 13.25 -6.68 -9.62
CA ARG A 130 12.57 -6.97 -8.35
C ARG A 130 11.77 -8.28 -8.42
N GLU A 131 12.46 -9.39 -8.29
CA GLU A 131 11.87 -10.74 -8.29
C GLU A 131 12.12 -11.48 -6.98
N SER A 132 11.31 -12.53 -6.75
CA SER A 132 11.42 -13.41 -5.57
C SER A 132 12.55 -14.41 -5.76
N LEU A 133 13.40 -14.61 -4.75
CA LEU A 133 14.48 -15.60 -4.80
C LEU A 133 13.95 -17.01 -5.07
N ALA A 134 12.85 -17.39 -4.44
CA ALA A 134 12.22 -18.70 -4.66
C ALA A 134 11.79 -18.91 -6.11
N ARG A 135 11.36 -17.85 -6.80
CA ARG A 135 11.03 -17.93 -8.23
C ARG A 135 12.29 -18.19 -9.06
N VAL A 136 13.36 -17.46 -8.80
CA VAL A 136 14.64 -17.60 -9.51
C VAL A 136 15.21 -19.01 -9.33
N LEU A 137 15.23 -19.51 -8.08
CA LEU A 137 15.68 -20.86 -7.77
C LEU A 137 14.86 -21.93 -8.50
N TYR A 138 13.53 -21.78 -8.52
CA TYR A 138 12.65 -22.70 -9.23
C TYR A 138 12.87 -22.67 -10.74
N GLU A 139 12.93 -21.48 -11.35
CA GLU A 139 13.13 -21.30 -12.79
C GLU A 139 14.51 -21.80 -13.25
N ARG A 140 15.53 -21.70 -12.40
CA ARG A 140 16.86 -22.26 -12.69
C ARG A 140 16.86 -23.78 -12.75
N ALA A 141 16.11 -24.45 -11.88
CA ALA A 141 16.06 -25.91 -11.83
C ALA A 141 15.08 -26.54 -12.83
N HIS A 142 13.96 -25.88 -13.12
CA HIS A 142 12.87 -26.47 -13.94
C HIS A 142 12.61 -25.73 -15.26
N GLY A 143 13.34 -24.65 -15.52
CA GLY A 143 13.11 -23.77 -16.66
C GLY A 143 12.05 -22.68 -16.41
N PRO A 144 11.80 -21.81 -17.40
CA PRO A 144 10.95 -20.63 -17.23
C PRO A 144 9.50 -20.98 -16.90
N ILE A 145 8.90 -20.26 -15.95
CA ILE A 145 7.51 -20.47 -15.57
C ILE A 145 6.58 -19.89 -16.64
N LYS A 146 5.87 -20.78 -17.35
CA LYS A 146 4.86 -20.41 -18.35
C LYS A 146 3.53 -20.03 -17.70
N GLY A 147 2.91 -18.95 -18.21
CA GLY A 147 1.57 -18.51 -17.82
C GLY A 147 1.51 -17.87 -16.43
N ARG A 148 0.28 -17.77 -15.89
CA ARG A 148 0.02 -17.18 -14.56
C ARG A 148 0.15 -18.25 -13.46
N LYS A 149 1.37 -18.75 -13.25
CA LYS A 149 1.67 -19.67 -12.13
C LYS A 149 2.50 -18.96 -11.06
N VAL A 150 2.40 -19.45 -9.83
CA VAL A 150 3.11 -18.95 -8.65
C VAL A 150 3.95 -20.09 -8.06
N VAL A 151 5.08 -19.74 -7.46
CA VAL A 151 5.93 -20.66 -6.70
C VAL A 151 5.48 -20.67 -5.25
N VAL A 152 5.26 -21.85 -4.69
CA VAL A 152 4.74 -22.08 -3.34
C VAL A 152 5.68 -23.04 -2.62
N PHE A 153 5.87 -22.81 -1.33
CA PHE A 153 6.63 -23.69 -0.43
C PHE A 153 5.71 -24.82 0.06
N LYS A 154 6.09 -26.08 -0.14
CA LYS A 154 5.27 -27.25 0.21
C LYS A 154 5.02 -27.34 1.71
N ASP A 155 6.06 -27.07 2.50
CA ASP A 155 6.06 -27.04 3.97
C ASP A 155 5.50 -25.75 4.59
N GLY A 156 5.27 -24.70 3.78
CA GLY A 156 4.83 -23.39 4.24
C GLY A 156 5.95 -22.53 4.88
N ASN A 157 7.15 -23.07 5.07
CA ASN A 157 8.30 -22.36 5.60
C ASN A 157 9.06 -21.65 4.46
N ARG A 158 8.99 -20.32 4.47
CA ARG A 158 9.55 -19.48 3.40
C ARG A 158 11.05 -19.21 3.54
N TYR A 159 11.67 -19.67 4.61
CA TYR A 159 13.12 -19.72 4.79
C TYR A 159 13.73 -21.00 4.18
N ASN A 160 12.93 -22.06 3.98
CA ASN A 160 13.38 -23.29 3.36
C ASN A 160 13.40 -23.14 1.82
N LEU A 161 14.52 -22.63 1.31
CA LEU A 161 14.77 -22.36 -0.11
C LEU A 161 15.22 -23.58 -0.91
N ASP A 162 15.17 -24.79 -0.34
CA ASP A 162 15.45 -26.02 -1.10
C ASP A 162 14.46 -26.12 -2.28
N VAL A 163 15.02 -26.28 -3.48
CA VAL A 163 14.27 -26.46 -4.73
C VAL A 163 13.27 -27.62 -4.61
N SER A 164 13.60 -28.67 -3.86
CA SER A 164 12.71 -29.82 -3.62
C SER A 164 11.42 -29.42 -2.85
N ASN A 165 11.50 -28.39 -2.02
CA ASN A 165 10.38 -27.81 -1.26
C ASN A 165 9.56 -26.80 -2.07
N LEU A 166 10.03 -26.40 -3.25
CA LEU A 166 9.33 -25.46 -4.12
C LEU A 166 8.42 -26.21 -5.11
N VAL A 167 7.21 -25.70 -5.30
CA VAL A 167 6.28 -26.19 -6.33
C VAL A 167 5.66 -25.03 -7.09
N CYS A 168 5.55 -25.17 -8.41
CA CYS A 168 4.87 -24.20 -9.25
C CYS A 168 3.43 -24.63 -9.51
N MET A 169 2.47 -23.78 -9.18
CA MET A 169 1.04 -24.07 -9.35
C MET A 169 0.25 -22.83 -9.76
N THR A 170 -0.99 -23.02 -10.21
CA THR A 170 -1.87 -21.89 -10.51
C THR A 170 -2.38 -21.25 -9.20
N PRO A 171 -2.68 -19.93 -9.20
CA PRO A 171 -3.27 -19.26 -8.05
C PRO A 171 -4.53 -19.94 -7.51
N SER A 172 -5.40 -20.44 -8.40
CA SER A 172 -6.63 -21.16 -8.01
C SER A 172 -6.32 -22.44 -7.22
N ARG A 173 -5.30 -23.20 -7.65
CA ARG A 173 -4.85 -24.40 -6.94
C ARG A 173 -4.23 -24.05 -5.59
N GLN A 174 -3.39 -23.00 -5.53
CA GLN A 174 -2.81 -22.53 -4.28
C GLN A 174 -3.89 -22.14 -3.26
N THR A 175 -4.91 -21.40 -3.68
CA THR A 175 -6.02 -21.01 -2.81
C THR A 175 -6.79 -22.23 -2.32
N LYS A 176 -7.07 -23.20 -3.20
CA LYS A 176 -7.74 -24.45 -2.83
C LYS A 176 -6.93 -25.23 -1.79
N GLU A 177 -5.64 -25.46 -2.03
CA GLU A 177 -4.77 -26.18 -1.09
C GLU A 177 -4.66 -25.45 0.26
N ARG A 178 -4.61 -24.11 0.26
CA ARG A 178 -4.64 -23.34 1.52
C ARG A 178 -5.96 -23.50 2.28
N HIS A 179 -7.09 -23.48 1.59
CA HIS A 179 -8.40 -23.69 2.21
C HIS A 179 -8.57 -25.10 2.78
N GLU A 180 -7.91 -26.10 2.19
CA GLU A 180 -7.92 -27.48 2.67
C GLU A 180 -6.99 -27.67 3.89
N LYS A 181 -5.81 -27.04 3.89
CA LYS A 181 -4.84 -27.14 4.97
C LYS A 181 -5.19 -26.31 6.21
N ASP A 182 -5.84 -25.15 6.03
CA ASP A 182 -6.15 -24.22 7.11
C ASP A 182 -7.65 -23.86 7.12
N PRO A 183 -8.45 -24.58 7.92
CA PRO A 183 -9.88 -24.32 8.08
C PRO A 183 -10.20 -22.90 8.59
N LEU A 184 -9.31 -22.30 9.40
CA LEU A 184 -9.51 -20.95 9.93
C LEU A 184 -9.29 -19.91 8.83
N TYR A 185 -8.26 -20.08 8.01
CA TYR A 185 -8.05 -19.23 6.83
C TYR A 185 -9.24 -19.32 5.87
N ARG A 186 -9.77 -20.52 5.62
CA ARG A 186 -10.98 -20.72 4.82
C ARG A 186 -12.18 -19.99 5.42
N ALA A 187 -12.42 -20.14 6.72
CA ALA A 187 -13.52 -19.47 7.42
C ALA A 187 -13.38 -17.93 7.34
N SER A 188 -12.17 -17.41 7.52
CA SER A 188 -11.85 -15.99 7.41
C SER A 188 -12.12 -15.44 6.00
N CYS A 189 -11.73 -16.18 4.96
CA CYS A 189 -12.03 -15.81 3.57
C CYS A 189 -13.54 -15.76 3.29
N ILE A 190 -14.29 -16.75 3.79
CA ILE A 190 -15.76 -16.79 3.67
C ILE A 190 -16.38 -15.59 4.40
N ALA A 191 -15.92 -15.30 5.63
CA ALA A 191 -16.40 -14.16 6.40
C ALA A 191 -16.10 -12.81 5.71
N GLY A 192 -14.90 -12.64 5.16
CA GLY A 192 -14.52 -11.45 4.39
C GLY A 192 -15.38 -11.27 3.14
N LEU A 193 -15.68 -12.34 2.40
CA LEU A 193 -16.60 -12.32 1.27
C LEU A 193 -18.03 -11.94 1.69
N ALA A 194 -18.52 -12.49 2.80
CA ALA A 194 -19.84 -12.17 3.33
C ALA A 194 -19.94 -10.68 3.76
N LEU A 195 -18.92 -10.17 4.46
CA LEU A 195 -18.84 -8.75 4.85
C LEU A 195 -18.79 -7.82 3.63
N GLY A 196 -18.01 -8.18 2.61
CA GLY A 196 -17.96 -7.44 1.35
C GLY A 196 -19.35 -7.34 0.69
N ARG A 197 -20.09 -8.45 0.62
CA ARG A 197 -21.45 -8.48 0.08
C ARG A 197 -22.42 -7.64 0.91
N LEU A 198 -22.35 -7.76 2.23
CA LEU A 198 -23.20 -6.98 3.13
C LEU A 198 -22.95 -5.47 2.96
N ARG A 199 -21.67 -5.05 2.88
CA ARG A 199 -21.29 -3.65 2.65
C ARG A 199 -21.84 -3.14 1.32
N THR A 200 -21.72 -3.92 0.25
CA THR A 200 -22.31 -3.57 -1.05
C THR A 200 -23.82 -3.39 -0.94
N GLN A 201 -24.51 -4.30 -0.26
CA GLN A 201 -25.96 -4.22 -0.08
C GLN A 201 -26.39 -2.98 0.73
N ILE A 202 -25.68 -2.66 1.81
CA ILE A 202 -25.92 -1.46 2.63
C ILE A 202 -25.75 -0.20 1.75
N ASN A 203 -24.63 -0.09 1.04
CA ASN A 203 -24.36 1.07 0.18
C ASN A 203 -25.45 1.27 -0.89
N GLU A 204 -25.95 0.17 -1.47
CA GLU A 204 -27.02 0.23 -2.48
C GLU A 204 -28.40 0.55 -1.89
N THR A 205 -28.59 0.31 -0.59
CA THR A 205 -29.82 0.65 0.12
C THR A 205 -29.80 2.11 0.56
N VAL A 206 -28.63 2.61 0.96
CA VAL A 206 -28.41 4.02 1.33
C VAL A 206 -28.42 4.93 0.10
N ASP A 207 -27.89 4.45 -1.03
CA ASP A 207 -27.80 5.20 -2.29
C ASP A 207 -28.32 4.35 -3.47
N PRO A 208 -29.59 4.53 -3.87
CA PRO A 208 -30.20 3.82 -4.99
C PRO A 208 -29.55 4.12 -6.36
N GLU A 209 -28.84 5.24 -6.53
CA GLU A 209 -28.15 5.56 -7.78
C GLU A 209 -26.89 4.70 -7.95
N LEU A 210 -26.18 4.41 -6.86
CA LEU A 210 -25.10 3.41 -6.84
C LEU A 210 -25.60 2.02 -7.26
N LYS A 211 -26.83 1.66 -6.87
CA LYS A 211 -27.45 0.39 -7.28
C LYS A 211 -27.61 0.32 -8.80
N LYS A 212 -28.17 1.36 -9.43
CA LYS A 212 -28.34 1.46 -10.90
C LYS A 212 -26.99 1.40 -11.63
N LYS A 213 -25.97 2.12 -11.12
CA LYS A 213 -24.61 2.11 -11.66
C LYS A 213 -23.95 0.72 -11.60
N ASN A 214 -24.21 -0.03 -10.52
CA ASN A 214 -23.66 -1.37 -10.31
C ASN A 214 -24.44 -2.49 -11.00
N GLU A 215 -25.68 -2.26 -11.45
CA GLU A 215 -26.49 -3.27 -12.13
C GLU A 215 -25.87 -3.74 -13.45
N GLY A 216 -25.21 -2.85 -14.20
CA GLY A 216 -24.44 -3.21 -15.39
C GLY A 216 -23.24 -4.12 -15.09
N GLY A 217 -22.57 -3.93 -13.95
CA GLY A 217 -21.45 -4.79 -13.51
C GLY A 217 -21.91 -6.15 -12.93
N ARG A 218 -23.11 -6.22 -12.36
CA ARG A 218 -23.65 -7.44 -11.74
C ARG A 218 -24.10 -8.50 -12.73
N GLN A 219 -24.51 -8.14 -13.94
CA GLN A 219 -24.79 -9.12 -14.99
C GLN A 219 -23.53 -9.97 -15.30
N TRP A 220 -22.35 -9.33 -15.32
CA TRP A 220 -21.08 -10.00 -15.56
C TRP A 220 -20.62 -10.88 -14.38
N GLN A 221 -20.81 -10.42 -13.14
CA GLN A 221 -20.50 -11.22 -11.95
C GLN A 221 -21.44 -12.43 -11.78
N ARG A 222 -22.72 -12.31 -12.13
CA ARG A 222 -23.67 -13.44 -12.11
C ARG A 222 -23.31 -14.50 -13.16
N PHE A 223 -22.80 -14.09 -14.32
CA PHE A 223 -22.29 -14.99 -15.36
C PHE A 223 -21.11 -15.83 -14.82
N ILE A 224 -20.10 -15.18 -14.21
CA ILE A 224 -18.94 -15.87 -13.61
C ILE A 224 -19.34 -16.79 -12.45
N THR A 225 -20.27 -16.33 -11.59
CA THR A 225 -20.69 -17.11 -10.42
C THR A 225 -21.51 -18.35 -10.82
N ARG A 226 -22.27 -18.30 -11.93
CA ARG A 226 -22.95 -19.46 -12.51
C ARG A 226 -21.96 -20.51 -13.03
N GLU A 227 -20.93 -20.08 -13.76
CA GLU A 227 -19.87 -21.00 -14.21
C GLU A 227 -19.08 -21.62 -13.04
N TRP A 228 -18.80 -20.83 -11.99
CA TRP A 228 -18.12 -21.35 -10.79
C TRP A 228 -18.97 -22.33 -9.99
N ASN A 229 -20.28 -22.11 -9.88
CA ASN A 229 -21.18 -23.01 -9.16
C ASN A 229 -21.48 -24.30 -9.93
N PHE A 230 -21.36 -24.31 -11.27
CA PHE A 230 -21.49 -25.53 -12.07
C PHE A 230 -20.37 -26.55 -11.75
N ASN A 231 -19.22 -26.09 -11.26
CA ASN A 231 -18.11 -26.95 -10.81
C ASN A 231 -18.19 -27.38 -9.32
N LEU A 232 -19.12 -26.81 -8.53
CA LEU A 232 -19.34 -27.17 -7.12
C LEU A 232 -20.49 -28.17 -6.94
N SER A 233 -21.36 -28.36 -7.95
CA SER A 233 -22.49 -29.27 -7.90
C SER A 233 -22.08 -30.76 -7.81
N THR A 234 -20.86 -31.10 -8.23
CA THR A 234 -20.25 -32.45 -8.05
C THR A 234 -19.90 -32.80 -6.61
N ASN A 235 -20.00 -31.86 -5.64
CA ASN A 235 -19.76 -32.12 -4.21
C ASN A 235 -21.02 -32.04 -3.32
N VAL A 236 -22.22 -31.93 -3.91
CA VAL A 236 -23.48 -31.70 -3.16
C VAL A 236 -23.95 -32.93 -2.34
N LYS A 237 -23.39 -34.12 -2.55
CA LYS A 237 -23.68 -35.28 -1.68
C LYS A 237 -23.22 -35.09 -0.22
N PHE A 238 -22.31 -34.15 0.07
CA PHE A 238 -21.83 -33.91 1.44
C PHE A 238 -22.68 -32.93 2.27
N LEU A 239 -23.59 -32.16 1.64
CA LEU A 239 -24.34 -31.09 2.32
C LEU A 239 -25.73 -31.51 2.82
N LYS A 240 -26.24 -32.70 2.45
CA LYS A 240 -27.55 -33.18 2.92
C LYS A 240 -27.61 -33.57 4.40
N ASN A 241 -26.48 -33.59 5.12
CA ASN A 241 -26.43 -33.95 6.54
C ASN A 241 -26.32 -32.76 7.53
N ARG A 242 -26.59 -31.52 7.10
CA ARG A 242 -26.36 -30.31 7.93
C ARG A 242 -27.58 -29.44 8.26
N GLU A 243 -28.79 -29.99 8.22
CA GLU A 243 -29.99 -29.30 8.72
C GLU A 243 -29.97 -29.03 10.24
N LYS A 244 -28.99 -29.54 11.01
CA LYS A 244 -28.87 -29.30 12.46
C LYS A 244 -28.05 -28.07 12.87
N CYS A 245 -27.41 -27.33 11.95
CA CYS A 245 -26.54 -26.18 12.33
C CYS A 245 -27.16 -24.78 12.14
N TRP A 246 -28.47 -24.68 11.86
CA TRP A 246 -29.15 -23.40 11.60
C TRP A 246 -29.61 -22.63 12.86
N PHE A 247 -29.03 -22.92 14.03
CA PHE A 247 -29.32 -22.21 15.29
C PHE A 247 -28.33 -21.07 15.62
N GLY A 248 -27.27 -20.87 14.82
CA GLY A 248 -26.21 -19.89 15.12
C GLY A 248 -26.54 -18.42 14.79
N THR A 249 -27.40 -18.15 13.82
CA THR A 249 -27.64 -16.79 13.33
C THR A 249 -28.53 -15.96 14.25
N LYS A 250 -29.53 -16.57 14.89
CA LYS A 250 -30.41 -15.88 15.86
C LYS A 250 -29.67 -15.53 17.15
N ALA A 251 -28.86 -16.45 17.68
CA ALA A 251 -28.07 -16.23 18.88
C ALA A 251 -27.01 -15.11 18.72
N ILE A 252 -26.43 -14.96 17.53
CA ILE A 252 -25.48 -13.87 17.22
C ILE A 252 -26.21 -12.53 17.08
N GLN A 253 -27.38 -12.52 16.43
CA GLN A 253 -28.21 -11.30 16.31
C GLN A 253 -28.71 -10.80 17.67
N ASP A 254 -29.13 -11.70 18.57
CA ASP A 254 -29.62 -11.35 19.90
C ASP A 254 -28.50 -10.84 20.82
N ARG A 255 -27.28 -11.42 20.72
CA ARG A 255 -26.09 -10.91 21.43
C ARG A 255 -25.68 -9.51 20.97
N LEU A 256 -25.75 -9.22 19.67
CA LEU A 256 -25.43 -7.90 19.14
C LEU A 256 -26.46 -6.84 19.58
N LYS A 257 -27.75 -7.18 19.61
CA LYS A 257 -28.80 -6.27 20.10
C LYS A 257 -28.61 -5.86 21.57
N ASN A 258 -28.26 -6.82 22.43
CA ASN A 258 -28.03 -6.53 23.86
C ASN A 258 -26.75 -5.73 24.12
N TRP A 259 -25.79 -5.76 23.20
CA TRP A 259 -24.54 -5.01 23.35
C TRP A 259 -24.68 -3.52 22.97
N TYR A 260 -25.61 -3.19 22.07
CA TYR A 260 -25.94 -1.81 21.69
C TYR A 260 -26.96 -1.13 22.61
N ALA A 261 -27.59 -1.87 23.53
CA ALA A 261 -28.59 -1.36 24.47
C ALA A 261 -28.00 -1.01 25.86
N ARG A 262 -26.67 -1.00 26.00
CA ARG A 262 -25.93 -0.51 27.17
C ARG A 262 -25.13 0.72 26.77
#